data_AF-A0A022PAT3-F1
#
_entry.id   AF-A0A022PAT3-F1
#
_cell.length_a   1.000
_cell.length_b   1.000
_cell.length_c   1.000
_cell.angle_alpha   90.00
_cell.angle_beta   90.00
_cell.angle_gamma   90.00
#
_symmetry.space_group_name_H-M   'P 1'
#
loop_
_entity.id
_entity.type
_entity.pdbx_description
1 polymer ?
#
loop_
_entity_poly.entity_id
_entity_poly.type
_entity_poly.pdbx_seq_one_letter_code
_entity_poly.pdbx_strand_id
1 'polypeptide(L)'
;MKISPLNFPPINVTIPGSDGYKFHFEGRVTSITQGHITASGLADFIDVPINWGAGAISGAERNFDIPFINFGDFNIKVDSIRADNIINAIPGFTHEQKAKLESIITEQKALTNKTPQEATKNLAGMTLEELVLYQRYISEFQKSKSEKAIESVNKALNIINNTPEGLTLIDANKYPYDKKHTTNVGIIKLTSRVVINSQKNLDDFLNSEIKKSDDFWNEIGNKYRRAVRNLFLYYKEMKAKLSRALTTEVARLKRIKEDLEKSRIEINEAIHDGQNTAIPPSVKQLIFAKLYPKEAFEIGLFSQGSTNITTNAVRFATQGDEKKGGFTQLKDMQGEGTQVNAFRHTIWQATLSARYGEKIAKHAGDAHEVDPRVDLNIRQFVVLNDADQTIDLLNNQIGRHIGLSSNTTSMKMLALIALEKFHKEGLYVAVKNAHGYEVVKEKISDVQYAYMKSVFESLDENGK
;
A
#
# COMPACT_ATOMS: atom_id res chain seq x y z
N MET A 1 -3.29 69.47 11.91
CA MET A 1 -4.58 69.02 12.49
C MET A 1 -4.44 67.54 12.84
N LYS A 2 -4.31 67.18 14.13
CA LYS A 2 -4.31 65.78 14.57
C LYS A 2 -5.75 65.27 14.46
N ILE A 3 -6.01 64.33 13.55
CA ILE A 3 -7.30 63.65 13.46
C ILE A 3 -7.29 62.54 14.51
N SER A 4 -8.10 62.67 15.54
CA SER A 4 -8.32 61.64 16.56
C SER A 4 -8.88 60.36 15.93
N PRO A 5 -8.53 59.16 16.40
CA PRO A 5 -9.13 57.93 15.91
C PRO A 5 -10.63 57.93 16.26
N LEU A 6 -11.47 57.86 15.23
CA LEU A 6 -12.92 57.68 15.35
C LEU A 6 -13.18 56.37 16.11
N ASN A 7 -13.68 56.51 17.33
CA ASN A 7 -14.07 55.39 18.19
C ASN A 7 -15.49 54.98 17.77
N PHE A 8 -15.62 54.07 16.81
CA PHE A 8 -16.90 53.43 16.53
C PHE A 8 -17.19 52.36 17.59
N PRO A 9 -18.42 52.25 18.11
CA PRO A 9 -18.81 51.14 18.96
C PRO A 9 -18.70 49.81 18.19
N PRO A 10 -18.42 48.68 18.88
CA PRO A 10 -18.42 47.36 18.23
C PRO A 10 -19.78 47.09 17.59
N ILE A 11 -19.78 46.75 16.30
CA ILE A 11 -20.99 46.29 15.60
C ILE A 11 -21.12 44.80 15.89
N ASN A 12 -22.07 44.47 16.77
CA ASN A 12 -22.40 43.09 17.10
C ASN A 12 -23.41 42.56 16.07
N VAL A 13 -22.92 41.84 15.06
CA VAL A 13 -23.79 41.07 14.17
C VAL A 13 -23.90 39.65 14.72
N THR A 14 -25.12 39.17 14.94
CA THR A 14 -25.38 37.74 15.20
C THR A 14 -26.02 37.19 13.94
N ILE A 15 -25.31 36.32 13.22
CA ILE A 15 -25.90 35.58 12.10
C ILE A 15 -26.57 34.35 12.71
N PRO A 16 -27.91 34.21 12.62
CA PRO A 16 -28.56 32.97 13.03
C PRO A 16 -28.12 31.87 12.06
N GLY A 17 -27.41 30.87 12.58
CA GLY A 17 -27.35 29.59 11.90
C GLY A 17 -28.75 28.97 11.96
N SER A 18 -29.28 28.48 10.86
CA SER A 18 -30.35 27.49 10.92
C SER A 18 -29.86 26.34 11.81
N ASP A 19 -30.54 26.15 12.94
CA ASP A 19 -30.39 25.03 13.87
C ASP A 19 -29.18 25.03 14.83
N GLY A 20 -29.12 26.01 15.75
CA GLY A 20 -28.51 25.79 17.07
C GLY A 20 -27.12 26.37 17.35
N TYR A 21 -26.62 27.27 16.50
CA TYR A 21 -25.29 27.86 16.62
C TYR A 21 -25.28 29.39 16.58
N LYS A 22 -24.35 30.01 17.33
CA LYS A 22 -24.20 31.46 17.38
C LYS A 22 -22.81 31.88 16.91
N PHE A 23 -22.75 32.67 15.84
CA PHE A 23 -21.56 33.41 15.42
C PHE A 23 -21.63 34.83 15.98
N HIS A 24 -20.57 35.29 16.64
CA HIS A 24 -20.46 36.63 17.21
C HIS A 24 -19.29 37.38 16.58
N PHE A 25 -19.53 38.63 16.16
CA PHE A 25 -18.54 39.51 15.52
C PHE A 25 -18.18 40.71 16.40
N GLU A 26 -16.89 40.95 16.62
CA GLU A 26 -16.33 42.17 17.25
C GLU A 26 -15.10 42.64 16.44
N GLY A 27 -14.98 43.93 16.08
CA GLY A 27 -13.94 44.40 15.16
C GLY A 27 -13.10 45.63 15.55
N ARG A 28 -11.80 45.59 15.20
CA ARG A 28 -10.79 46.70 15.22
C ARG A 28 -9.50 46.37 14.39
N VAL A 29 -9.39 46.94 13.18
CA VAL A 29 -8.29 47.03 12.18
C VAL A 29 -6.85 46.50 12.47
N THR A 30 -6.28 45.56 11.64
CA THR A 30 -4.89 45.53 11.03
C THR A 30 -4.38 44.17 10.39
N SER A 31 -4.28 44.01 9.04
CA SER A 31 -3.50 43.08 8.12
C SER A 31 -3.24 41.52 8.30
N ILE A 32 -3.12 40.76 7.17
CA ILE A 32 -3.14 39.25 7.01
C ILE A 32 -1.80 38.61 6.61
N THR A 33 -1.53 37.37 7.09
CA THR A 33 -0.83 36.29 6.35
C THR A 33 -1.60 34.95 6.46
N GLN A 34 -1.70 34.22 5.35
CA GLN A 34 -2.35 32.90 5.19
C GLN A 34 -1.33 31.77 5.44
N GLY A 35 -1.71 30.71 6.15
CA GLY A 35 -0.90 29.49 6.29
C GLY A 35 -1.71 28.35 6.89
N HIS A 36 -1.60 27.14 6.30
CA HIS A 36 -2.08 25.90 6.91
C HIS A 36 -1.39 25.75 8.27
N ILE A 37 -2.14 25.84 9.38
CA ILE A 37 -1.57 25.61 10.71
C ILE A 37 -1.52 24.09 10.91
N THR A 38 -0.39 23.46 10.54
CA THR A 38 -0.06 22.12 11.02
C THR A 38 0.11 22.18 12.54
N ALA A 39 -0.43 21.21 13.28
CA ALA A 39 -0.18 21.11 14.71
C ALA A 39 1.34 21.06 14.96
N SER A 40 1.82 21.88 15.89
CA SER A 40 3.25 21.93 16.24
C SER A 40 3.77 20.54 16.57
N GLY A 41 4.90 20.15 15.98
CA GLY A 41 5.54 18.86 16.18
C GLY A 41 4.98 17.70 15.34
N LEU A 42 3.90 17.89 14.57
CA LEU A 42 3.37 16.81 13.71
C LEU A 42 4.36 16.47 12.56
N ALA A 43 5.04 17.48 12.03
CA ALA A 43 6.06 17.32 11.00
C ALA A 43 7.31 16.55 11.49
N ASP A 44 7.48 16.37 12.80
CA ASP A 44 8.59 15.57 13.35
C ASP A 44 8.35 14.06 13.18
N PHE A 45 7.09 13.65 12.94
CA PHE A 45 6.69 12.24 12.85
C PHE A 45 6.18 11.84 11.47
N ILE A 46 5.63 12.77 10.69
CA ILE A 46 5.03 12.49 9.39
C ILE A 46 5.41 13.60 8.39
N ASP A 47 5.83 13.23 7.19
CA ASP A 47 5.93 14.18 6.08
C ASP A 47 4.56 14.32 5.38
N VAL A 48 4.02 15.54 5.40
CA VAL A 48 2.81 15.93 4.66
C VAL A 48 3.25 16.50 3.31
N PRO A 49 2.96 15.85 2.17
CA PRO A 49 3.40 16.35 0.87
C PRO A 49 2.76 17.71 0.51
N ILE A 50 3.55 18.60 -0.10
CA ILE A 50 3.10 19.95 -0.51
C ILE A 50 2.16 19.89 -1.73
N ASN A 51 2.22 18.85 -2.56
CA ASN A 51 1.33 18.61 -3.70
C ASN A 51 0.81 17.18 -3.64
N TRP A 52 -0.49 17.01 -3.46
CA TRP A 52 -1.16 15.72 -3.46
C TRP A 52 -1.16 15.11 -4.87
N GLY A 53 -0.59 13.90 -4.98
CA GLY A 53 -0.60 13.07 -6.19
C GLY A 53 0.68 13.14 -7.02
N ALA A 54 1.66 12.28 -6.73
CA ALA A 54 2.61 11.73 -7.70
C ALA A 54 3.54 10.69 -7.05
N GLY A 55 3.60 9.48 -7.62
CA GLY A 55 4.84 8.69 -7.69
C GLY A 55 4.96 7.51 -6.73
N ALA A 56 4.55 6.33 -7.20
CA ALA A 56 5.12 5.06 -6.77
C ALA A 56 6.64 5.05 -7.01
N ILE A 57 7.40 4.43 -6.11
CA ILE A 57 8.77 4.02 -6.41
C ILE A 57 8.92 2.55 -6.01
N SER A 58 8.88 1.73 -7.05
CA SER A 58 9.41 0.37 -7.12
C SER A 58 10.90 0.33 -6.81
N GLY A 59 11.35 -0.76 -6.21
CA GLY A 59 12.68 -1.32 -6.47
C GLY A 59 13.85 -0.76 -5.64
N ALA A 60 14.33 -1.59 -4.70
CA ALA A 60 15.72 -1.71 -4.27
C ALA A 60 16.51 -0.51 -3.69
N GLU A 61 15.93 0.65 -3.38
CA GLU A 61 16.74 1.80 -2.95
C GLU A 61 16.62 2.20 -1.47
N ARG A 62 17.77 2.12 -0.80
CA ARG A 62 18.18 2.65 0.53
C ARG A 62 18.16 1.65 1.67
N ASN A 63 19.23 0.88 1.68
CA ASN A 63 19.55 -0.12 2.68
C ASN A 63 20.25 0.51 3.90
N PHE A 64 19.77 0.10 5.08
CA PHE A 64 20.33 0.16 6.44
C PHE A 64 20.10 1.37 7.35
N ASP A 65 19.83 2.57 6.84
CA ASP A 65 19.28 3.65 7.65
C ASP A 65 18.12 4.25 6.87
N ILE A 66 16.92 3.71 7.08
CA ILE A 66 15.71 4.20 6.42
C ILE A 66 15.00 5.12 7.40
N PRO A 67 15.04 6.44 7.19
CA PRO A 67 14.39 7.37 8.10
C PRO A 67 12.86 7.34 7.96
N PHE A 68 12.29 6.54 7.04
CA PHE A 68 10.88 6.62 6.67
C PHE A 68 10.17 5.30 6.32
N ILE A 69 8.85 5.28 6.51
CA ILE A 69 7.92 4.25 6.00
C ILE A 69 6.81 4.91 5.18
N ASN A 70 6.57 4.43 3.96
CA ASN A 70 5.53 4.95 3.08
C ASN A 70 4.17 4.28 3.37
N PHE A 71 3.13 5.09 3.58
CA PHE A 71 1.74 4.66 3.70
C PHE A 71 0.85 5.42 2.71
N GLY A 72 1.01 5.16 1.41
CA GLY A 72 0.18 5.69 0.32
C GLY A 72 0.33 7.21 0.09
N ASP A 73 -0.07 8.02 1.07
CA ASP A 73 -0.14 9.49 1.01
C ASP A 73 0.90 10.20 1.90
N PHE A 74 1.59 9.48 2.79
CA PHE A 74 2.54 10.06 3.74
C PHE A 74 3.71 9.14 4.08
N ASN A 75 4.83 9.76 4.47
CA ASN A 75 5.99 9.06 5.00
C ASN A 75 6.05 9.23 6.52
N ILE A 76 6.18 8.12 7.26
CA ILE A 76 6.33 8.13 8.71
C ILE A 76 7.81 8.13 9.05
N LYS A 77 8.25 9.13 9.81
CA LYS A 77 9.61 9.23 10.32
C LYS A 77 9.88 8.12 11.33
N VAL A 78 10.94 7.37 11.08
CA VAL A 78 11.44 6.30 11.92
C VAL A 78 12.91 6.56 12.18
N ASP A 79 13.31 6.58 13.46
CA ASP A 79 14.72 6.73 13.82
C ASP A 79 15.55 5.62 13.16
N SER A 80 16.77 5.98 12.73
CA SER A 80 17.70 5.03 12.13
C SER A 80 17.87 3.78 13.00
N ILE A 81 17.86 2.62 12.36
CA ILE A 81 17.97 1.31 13.00
C ILE A 81 19.34 0.75 12.64
N ARG A 82 20.25 0.77 13.60
CA ARG A 82 21.60 0.26 13.36
C ARG A 82 21.62 -1.26 13.25
N ALA A 83 22.38 -1.76 12.28
CA ALA A 83 22.44 -3.19 11.98
C ALA A 83 23.10 -4.01 13.10
N ASP A 84 24.13 -3.48 13.75
CA ASP A 84 24.82 -4.07 14.90
C ASP A 84 23.87 -4.35 16.07
N ASN A 85 22.97 -3.42 16.37
CA ASN A 85 21.94 -3.60 17.40
C ASN A 85 21.01 -4.77 17.06
N ILE A 86 20.61 -4.90 15.80
CA ILE A 86 19.73 -6.00 15.35
C ILE A 86 20.48 -7.33 15.44
N ILE A 87 21.70 -7.42 14.90
CA ILE A 87 22.51 -8.65 14.91
C ILE A 87 22.73 -9.15 16.34
N ASN A 88 23.09 -8.23 17.25
CA ASN A 88 23.32 -8.57 18.64
C ASN A 88 22.06 -9.07 19.35
N ALA A 89 20.89 -8.55 18.96
CA ALA A 89 19.59 -8.91 19.50
C ALA A 89 18.98 -10.20 18.92
N ILE A 90 19.54 -10.79 17.86
CA ILE A 90 19.02 -12.06 17.31
C ILE A 90 19.27 -13.20 18.31
N PRO A 91 18.21 -13.82 18.86
CA PRO A 91 18.37 -14.92 19.81
C PRO A 91 18.85 -16.18 19.12
N GLY A 92 19.68 -16.97 19.79
CA GLY A 92 20.12 -18.29 19.34
C GLY A 92 21.27 -18.32 18.33
N PHE A 93 21.75 -17.16 17.85
CA PHE A 93 22.90 -17.11 16.94
C PHE A 93 24.22 -17.22 17.71
N THR A 94 25.13 -18.05 17.19
CA THR A 94 26.50 -18.16 17.72
C THR A 94 27.33 -16.92 17.38
N HIS A 95 28.48 -16.74 18.04
CA HIS A 95 29.41 -15.66 17.70
C HIS A 95 29.88 -15.75 16.24
N GLU A 96 30.11 -16.96 15.73
CA GLU A 96 30.50 -17.20 14.33
C GLU A 96 29.39 -16.80 13.36
N GLN A 97 28.14 -17.19 13.63
CA GLN A 97 26.99 -16.80 12.81
C GLN A 97 26.78 -15.29 12.81
N LYS A 98 26.96 -14.63 13.95
CA LYS A 98 26.89 -13.16 14.05
C LYS A 98 28.00 -12.49 13.24
N ALA A 99 29.25 -12.94 13.36
CA ALA A 99 30.37 -12.42 12.57
C ALA A 99 30.19 -12.64 11.06
N LYS A 100 29.69 -13.82 10.66
CA LYS A 100 29.35 -14.13 9.27
C LYS A 100 28.26 -13.20 8.75
N LEU A 101 27.21 -12.98 9.54
CA LEU A 101 26.12 -12.06 9.21
C LEU A 101 26.60 -10.60 9.11
N GLU A 102 27.48 -10.14 10.01
CA GLU A 102 28.10 -8.82 9.95
C GLU A 102 28.88 -8.62 8.65
N SER A 103 29.65 -9.63 8.24
CA SER A 103 30.38 -9.62 6.97
C SER A 103 29.41 -9.50 5.77
N ILE A 104 28.39 -10.36 5.72
CA ILE A 104 27.35 -10.35 4.68
C ILE A 104 26.68 -8.97 4.58
N ILE A 105 26.27 -8.41 5.72
CA ILE A 105 25.61 -7.11 5.77
C ILE A 105 26.54 -5.99 5.30
N THR A 106 27.81 -6.02 5.70
CA THR A 106 28.81 -5.02 5.31
C THR A 106 29.05 -5.06 3.80
N GLU A 107 29.16 -6.25 3.21
CA GLU A 107 29.28 -6.42 1.77
C GLU A 107 28.02 -5.95 1.04
N GLN A 108 26.84 -6.37 1.49
CA GLN A 108 25.57 -5.97 0.90
C GLN A 108 25.33 -4.45 0.96
N LYS A 109 25.73 -3.79 2.07
CA LYS A 109 25.77 -2.32 2.19
C LYS A 109 26.63 -1.69 1.11
N ALA A 110 27.86 -2.19 0.95
CA ALA A 110 28.81 -1.64 -0.02
C ALA A 110 28.31 -1.80 -1.47
N LEU A 111 27.68 -2.94 -1.79
CA LEU A 111 27.16 -3.23 -3.12
C LEU A 111 25.88 -2.45 -3.45
N THR A 112 24.99 -2.26 -2.49
CA THR A 112 23.77 -1.45 -2.71
C THR A 112 24.12 -0.01 -3.07
N ASN A 113 25.21 0.53 -2.50
CA ASN A 113 25.71 1.86 -2.83
C ASN A 113 26.33 1.96 -4.23
N LYS A 114 26.64 0.82 -4.88
CA LYS A 114 27.15 0.75 -6.25
C LYS A 114 26.00 0.55 -7.23
N THR A 115 25.33 -0.61 -7.21
CA THR A 115 24.17 -0.92 -8.05
C THR A 115 23.26 -2.01 -7.45
N PRO A 116 21.93 -1.97 -7.68
CA PRO A 116 21.01 -3.06 -7.30
C PRO A 116 21.33 -4.42 -7.93
N GLN A 117 21.89 -4.43 -9.15
CA GLN A 117 22.24 -5.65 -9.88
C GLN A 117 23.42 -6.37 -9.22
N GLU A 118 24.42 -5.64 -8.74
CA GLU A 118 25.56 -6.22 -8.01
C GLU A 118 25.13 -6.82 -6.67
N ALA A 119 24.26 -6.13 -5.93
CA ALA A 119 23.71 -6.66 -4.68
C ALA A 119 22.95 -7.98 -4.90
N THR A 120 22.11 -8.04 -5.94
CA THR A 120 21.37 -9.25 -6.32
C THR A 120 22.30 -10.39 -6.73
N LYS A 121 23.37 -10.10 -7.49
CA LYS A 121 24.36 -11.10 -7.87
C LYS A 121 25.11 -11.68 -6.67
N ASN A 122 25.44 -10.86 -5.68
CA ASN A 122 26.06 -11.33 -4.45
C ASN A 122 25.12 -12.25 -3.64
N LEU A 123 23.83 -11.91 -3.53
CA LEU A 123 22.84 -12.79 -2.90
C LEU A 123 22.75 -14.15 -3.61
N ALA A 124 22.78 -14.19 -4.94
CA ALA A 124 22.77 -15.46 -5.68
C ALA A 124 24.01 -16.34 -5.41
N GLY A 125 25.14 -15.70 -5.09
CA GLY A 125 26.40 -16.36 -4.71
C GLY A 125 26.40 -16.99 -3.32
N MET A 126 25.46 -16.60 -2.44
CA MET A 126 25.37 -17.14 -1.09
C MET A 126 25.00 -18.62 -1.07
N THR A 127 25.48 -19.31 -0.04
CA THR A 127 25.01 -20.64 0.36
C THR A 127 23.59 -20.55 0.93
N LEU A 128 22.89 -21.69 1.01
CA LEU A 128 21.56 -21.74 1.62
C LEU A 128 21.61 -21.28 3.09
N GLU A 129 22.64 -21.68 3.84
CA GLU A 129 22.84 -21.26 5.22
C GLU A 129 22.99 -19.73 5.35
N GLU A 130 23.76 -19.10 4.47
CA GLU A 130 23.94 -17.65 4.46
C GLU A 130 22.65 -16.90 4.14
N LEU A 131 21.88 -17.41 3.16
CA LEU A 131 20.56 -16.85 2.84
C LEU A 131 19.60 -16.96 4.03
N VAL A 132 19.63 -18.06 4.78
CA VAL A 132 18.84 -18.27 6.00
C VAL A 132 19.21 -17.25 7.08
N LEU A 133 20.50 -17.04 7.33
CA LEU A 133 20.99 -16.03 8.29
C LEU A 133 20.56 -14.62 7.87
N TYR A 134 20.72 -14.30 6.59
CA TYR A 134 20.35 -13.00 6.03
C TYR A 134 18.83 -12.76 6.09
N GLN A 135 18.03 -13.79 5.82
CA GLN A 135 16.56 -13.78 5.99
C GLN A 135 16.16 -13.46 7.43
N ARG A 136 16.79 -14.11 8.41
CA ARG A 136 16.49 -13.87 9.83
C ARG A 136 16.79 -12.43 10.21
N TYR A 137 17.93 -11.91 9.76
CA TYR A 137 18.30 -10.51 9.94
C TYR A 137 17.26 -9.55 9.35
N ILE A 138 16.85 -9.76 8.09
CA ILE A 138 15.82 -8.93 7.44
C ILE A 138 14.54 -8.96 8.25
N SER A 139 14.12 -10.14 8.74
CA SER A 139 12.88 -10.30 9.48
C SER A 139 12.88 -9.53 10.81
N GLU A 140 13.96 -9.61 11.58
CA GLU A 140 14.12 -8.83 12.83
C GLU A 140 14.26 -7.32 12.55
N PHE A 141 14.94 -6.94 11.45
CA PHE A 141 15.02 -5.56 11.01
C PHE A 141 13.64 -4.98 10.66
N GLN A 142 12.83 -5.71 9.87
CA GLN A 142 11.47 -5.28 9.54
C GLN A 142 10.57 -5.22 10.78
N LYS A 143 10.70 -6.17 11.72
CA LYS A 143 9.99 -6.12 13.00
C LYS A 143 10.30 -4.83 13.77
N SER A 144 11.58 -4.49 13.94
CA SER A 144 12.00 -3.26 14.64
C SER A 144 11.48 -2.01 13.93
N LYS A 145 11.51 -2.02 12.59
CA LYS A 145 10.96 -0.95 11.76
C LYS A 145 9.46 -0.76 11.97
N SER A 146 8.68 -1.84 11.95
CA SER A 146 7.24 -1.81 12.23
C SER A 146 6.91 -1.34 13.65
N GLU A 147 7.70 -1.75 14.65
CA GLU A 147 7.51 -1.30 16.04
C GLU A 147 7.69 0.21 16.17
N LYS A 148 8.75 0.77 15.58
CA LYS A 148 8.96 2.23 15.55
C LYS A 148 7.90 2.96 14.73
N ALA A 149 7.43 2.37 13.62
CA ALA A 149 6.34 2.92 12.83
C ALA A 149 5.08 3.13 13.67
N ILE A 150 4.68 2.08 14.39
CA ILE A 150 3.51 2.07 15.26
C ILE A 150 3.66 3.14 16.35
N GLU A 151 4.85 3.26 16.95
CA GLU A 151 5.16 4.32 17.91
C GLU A 151 4.95 5.72 17.31
N SER A 152 5.52 6.00 16.13
CA SER A 152 5.38 7.28 15.43
C SER A 152 3.93 7.58 15.03
N VAL A 153 3.18 6.60 14.51
CA VAL A 153 1.73 6.76 14.21
C VAL A 153 0.97 7.12 15.47
N ASN A 154 1.21 6.40 16.57
CA ASN A 154 0.53 6.66 17.84
C ASN A 154 0.86 8.05 18.38
N LYS A 155 2.12 8.51 18.28
CA LYS A 155 2.51 9.88 18.64
C LYS A 155 1.77 10.91 17.80
N ALA A 156 1.70 10.72 16.48
CA ALA A 156 0.97 11.62 15.59
C ALA A 156 -0.54 11.65 15.88
N LEU A 157 -1.17 10.49 16.08
CA LEU A 157 -2.56 10.38 16.51
C LEU A 157 -2.79 11.08 17.84
N ASN A 158 -1.86 10.95 18.79
CA ASN A 158 -1.93 11.64 20.08
C ASN A 158 -1.85 13.17 19.91
N ILE A 159 -0.95 13.67 19.06
CA ILE A 159 -0.87 15.11 18.74
C ILE A 159 -2.22 15.60 18.19
N ILE A 160 -2.77 14.90 17.20
CA ILE A 160 -4.08 15.23 16.60
C ILE A 160 -5.18 15.22 17.65
N ASN A 161 -5.28 14.14 18.44
CA ASN A 161 -6.31 13.95 19.45
C ASN A 161 -6.20 14.95 20.62
N ASN A 162 -5.07 15.66 20.77
CA ASN A 162 -4.90 16.72 21.77
C ASN A 162 -5.09 18.14 21.20
N THR A 163 -5.33 18.28 19.89
CA THR A 163 -5.79 19.56 19.34
C THR A 163 -7.25 19.81 19.73
N PRO A 164 -7.69 21.07 19.88
CA PRO A 164 -9.10 21.37 20.15
C PRO A 164 -10.05 20.79 19.08
N GLU A 165 -9.64 20.83 17.82
CA GLU A 165 -10.35 20.24 16.68
C GLU A 165 -10.45 18.71 16.83
N GLY A 166 -9.34 18.04 17.16
CA GLY A 166 -9.29 16.59 17.37
C GLY A 166 -10.07 16.11 18.60
N LEU A 167 -10.02 16.84 19.71
CA LEU A 167 -10.81 16.57 20.92
C LEU A 167 -12.31 16.68 20.62
N THR A 168 -12.72 17.74 19.90
CA THR A 168 -14.11 17.92 19.48
C THR A 168 -14.55 16.79 18.55
N LEU A 169 -13.68 16.34 17.64
CA LEU A 169 -13.94 15.19 16.76
C LEU A 169 -14.05 13.85 17.51
N ILE A 170 -13.54 13.74 18.73
CA ILE A 170 -13.71 12.53 19.58
C ILE A 170 -15.08 12.54 20.23
N ASP A 171 -15.44 13.65 20.89
CA ASP A 171 -16.73 13.83 21.55
C ASP A 171 -16.99 15.32 21.77
N ALA A 172 -17.83 15.90 20.92
CA ALA A 172 -18.15 17.32 20.99
C ALA A 172 -19.00 17.71 22.21
N ASN A 173 -19.64 16.75 22.90
CA ASN A 173 -20.36 17.02 24.14
C ASN A 173 -19.39 17.18 25.31
N LYS A 174 -18.32 16.35 25.34
CA LYS A 174 -17.30 16.37 26.39
C LYS A 174 -16.23 17.44 26.15
N TYR A 175 -15.86 17.66 24.89
CA TYR A 175 -14.83 18.60 24.49
C TYR A 175 -15.40 19.59 23.47
N PRO A 176 -16.18 20.59 23.93
CA PRO A 176 -16.77 21.57 23.05
C PRO A 176 -15.69 22.42 22.38
N TYR A 177 -15.86 22.70 21.09
CA TYR A 177 -15.09 23.71 20.39
C TYR A 177 -15.66 25.08 20.70
N ASP A 178 -14.87 25.94 21.32
CA ASP A 178 -15.24 27.34 21.51
C ASP A 178 -14.01 28.20 21.27
N LYS A 179 -13.81 28.59 20.00
CA LYS A 179 -12.67 29.41 19.62
C LYS A 179 -13.12 30.73 19.01
N LYS A 180 -12.45 31.78 19.46
CA LYS A 180 -12.41 33.06 18.77
C LYS A 180 -11.28 33.01 17.76
N HIS A 181 -11.61 33.25 16.52
CA HIS A 181 -10.66 33.39 15.46
C HIS A 181 -10.67 34.82 14.98
N THR A 182 -9.47 35.38 14.97
CA THR A 182 -9.27 36.73 14.51
C THR A 182 -8.60 36.67 13.15
N THR A 183 -9.24 37.24 12.15
CA THR A 183 -8.66 37.45 10.83
C THR A 183 -8.77 38.91 10.48
N ASN A 184 -7.67 39.47 10.03
CA ASN A 184 -7.68 40.82 9.52
C ASN A 184 -8.15 40.79 8.06
N VAL A 185 -8.87 41.79 7.57
CA VAL A 185 -9.30 41.92 6.18
C VAL A 185 -9.10 43.38 5.80
N GLY A 186 -7.94 43.68 5.22
CA GLY A 186 -7.50 45.05 4.96
C GLY A 186 -7.38 45.87 6.25
N ILE A 187 -8.17 46.94 6.35
CA ILE A 187 -8.28 47.80 7.54
C ILE A 187 -9.33 47.31 8.56
N ILE A 188 -9.82 46.08 8.51
CA ILE A 188 -10.83 45.58 9.47
C ILE A 188 -10.26 44.35 10.17
N LYS A 189 -10.45 44.22 11.49
CA LYS A 189 -10.19 42.97 12.21
C LYS A 189 -11.53 42.32 12.45
N LEU A 190 -11.67 41.10 11.96
CA LEU A 190 -12.86 40.30 12.14
C LEU A 190 -12.55 39.26 13.19
N THR A 191 -13.23 39.36 14.33
CA THR A 191 -13.26 38.27 15.30
C THR A 191 -14.52 37.46 15.02
N SER A 192 -14.37 36.18 14.73
CA SER A 192 -15.48 35.24 14.62
C SER A 192 -15.36 34.23 15.76
N ARG A 193 -16.46 33.95 16.44
CA ARG A 193 -16.53 32.88 17.43
C ARG A 193 -17.25 31.69 16.83
N VAL A 194 -16.60 30.53 16.81
CA VAL A 194 -17.21 29.26 16.42
C VAL A 194 -17.43 28.44 17.68
N VAL A 195 -18.68 28.04 17.89
CA VAL A 195 -19.09 27.20 19.02
C VAL A 195 -19.62 25.89 18.46
N ILE A 196 -19.05 24.75 18.85
CA ILE A 196 -19.55 23.40 18.59
C ILE A 196 -19.57 22.67 19.94
N ASN A 197 -20.76 22.52 20.51
CA ASN A 197 -20.93 22.07 21.90
C ASN A 197 -21.82 20.83 22.05
N SER A 198 -22.15 20.17 20.94
CA SER A 198 -22.83 18.89 20.97
C SER A 198 -22.45 18.06 19.74
N GLN A 199 -22.68 16.75 19.81
CA GLN A 199 -22.42 15.85 18.68
C GLN A 199 -23.32 16.17 17.49
N LYS A 200 -24.62 16.39 17.73
CA LYS A 200 -25.57 16.82 16.70
C LYS A 200 -25.06 18.05 15.97
N ASN A 201 -24.60 19.02 16.76
CA ASN A 201 -23.96 20.20 16.24
C ASN A 201 -22.80 19.78 15.31
N LEU A 202 -21.76 19.12 15.83
CA LEU A 202 -20.60 18.74 15.01
C LEU A 202 -21.00 18.08 13.68
N ASP A 203 -21.96 17.16 13.71
CA ASP A 203 -22.47 16.48 12.51
C ASP A 203 -23.10 17.46 11.51
N ASP A 204 -23.99 18.36 11.97
CA ASP A 204 -24.58 19.41 11.15
C ASP A 204 -23.51 20.34 10.57
N PHE A 205 -22.49 20.69 11.34
CA PHE A 205 -21.38 21.54 10.89
C PHE A 205 -20.55 20.89 9.76
N LEU A 206 -20.31 19.58 9.85
CA LEU A 206 -19.53 18.85 8.85
C LEU A 206 -20.33 18.59 7.57
N ASN A 207 -21.64 18.35 7.70
CA ASN A 207 -22.51 17.93 6.59
C ASN A 207 -23.28 19.08 5.91
N SER A 208 -23.36 20.25 6.53
CA SER A 208 -24.10 21.39 5.97
C SER A 208 -23.46 21.99 4.72
N GLU A 209 -24.31 22.27 3.73
CA GLU A 209 -23.93 23.02 2.53
C GLU A 209 -23.84 24.52 2.87
N ILE A 210 -22.67 25.13 2.65
CA ILE A 210 -22.43 26.56 2.89
C ILE A 210 -22.55 27.30 1.56
N LYS A 211 -23.76 27.76 1.24
CA LYS A 211 -24.08 28.48 0.01
C LYS A 211 -23.39 29.85 -0.04
N LYS A 212 -23.12 30.34 -1.25
CA LYS A 212 -22.67 31.72 -1.45
C LYS A 212 -23.80 32.69 -1.08
N SER A 213 -23.41 33.84 -0.54
CA SER A 213 -24.32 34.95 -0.25
C SER A 213 -23.95 36.17 -1.08
N ASP A 214 -24.95 36.89 -1.57
CA ASP A 214 -24.75 38.20 -2.21
C ASP A 214 -24.56 39.32 -1.18
N ASP A 215 -25.03 39.12 0.06
CA ASP A 215 -24.71 40.00 1.19
C ASP A 215 -23.25 39.81 1.62
N PHE A 216 -22.51 40.92 1.66
CA PHE A 216 -21.08 40.97 1.94
C PHE A 216 -20.72 40.37 3.30
N TRP A 217 -21.47 40.70 4.37
CA TRP A 217 -21.17 40.24 5.72
C TRP A 217 -21.44 38.75 5.88
N ASN A 218 -22.55 38.27 5.31
CA ASN A 218 -22.90 36.85 5.27
C ASN A 218 -21.87 36.04 4.46
N GLU A 219 -21.38 36.54 3.33
CA GLU A 219 -20.37 35.84 2.53
C GLU A 219 -19.02 35.74 3.24
N ILE A 220 -18.62 36.77 3.98
CA ILE A 220 -17.43 36.73 4.82
C ILE A 220 -17.57 35.69 5.95
N GLY A 221 -18.73 35.64 6.63
CA GLY A 221 -19.05 34.60 7.61
C GLY A 221 -19.03 33.20 7.00
N ASN A 222 -19.59 33.02 5.80
CA ASN A 222 -19.59 31.75 5.08
C ASN A 222 -18.18 31.30 4.67
N LYS A 223 -17.30 32.21 4.24
CA LYS A 223 -15.88 31.91 3.99
C LYS A 223 -15.18 31.42 5.27
N TYR A 224 -15.44 32.08 6.39
CA TYR A 224 -14.87 31.69 7.68
C TYR A 224 -15.33 30.29 8.11
N ARG A 225 -16.64 30.05 8.02
CA ARG A 225 -17.25 28.75 8.32
C ARG A 225 -16.67 27.63 7.44
N ARG A 226 -16.48 27.89 6.14
CA ARG A 226 -15.81 26.95 5.21
C ARG A 226 -14.38 26.64 5.63
N ALA A 227 -13.61 27.64 6.04
CA ALA A 227 -12.23 27.44 6.47
C ALA A 227 -12.13 26.55 7.72
N VAL A 228 -12.94 26.83 8.76
CA VAL A 228 -12.97 26.00 9.97
C VAL A 228 -13.50 24.60 9.68
N ARG A 229 -14.53 24.46 8.84
CA ARG A 229 -15.04 23.15 8.40
C ARG A 229 -13.97 22.34 7.69
N ASN A 230 -13.23 22.96 6.77
CA ASN A 230 -12.13 22.31 6.06
C ASN A 230 -11.02 21.87 7.01
N LEU A 231 -10.73 22.64 8.07
CA LEU A 231 -9.78 22.22 9.10
C LEU A 231 -10.24 20.97 9.85
N PHE A 232 -11.51 20.91 10.27
CA PHE A 232 -12.08 19.73 10.91
C PHE A 232 -12.10 18.52 9.96
N LEU A 233 -12.48 18.72 8.69
CA LEU A 233 -12.46 17.65 7.69
C LEU A 233 -11.03 17.14 7.46
N TYR A 234 -10.04 18.02 7.41
CA TYR A 234 -8.63 17.67 7.31
C TYR A 234 -8.18 16.79 8.49
N TYR A 235 -8.46 17.19 9.73
CA TYR A 235 -8.13 16.37 10.91
C TYR A 235 -8.88 15.03 10.92
N LYS A 236 -10.16 15.02 10.53
CA LYS A 236 -10.99 13.80 10.44
C LYS A 236 -10.40 12.82 9.43
N GLU A 237 -10.05 13.30 8.23
CA GLU A 237 -9.46 12.49 7.17
C GLU A 237 -8.08 11.97 7.57
N MET A 238 -7.22 12.84 8.11
CA MET A 238 -5.88 12.47 8.57
C MET A 238 -5.93 11.41 9.68
N LYS A 239 -6.84 11.56 10.66
CA LYS A 239 -7.05 10.56 11.72
C LYS A 239 -7.51 9.21 11.14
N ALA A 240 -8.45 9.22 10.19
CA ALA A 240 -8.92 8.00 9.55
C ALA A 240 -7.79 7.30 8.78
N LYS A 241 -6.97 8.05 8.04
CA LYS A 241 -5.80 7.51 7.32
C LYS A 241 -4.76 6.92 8.27
N LEU A 242 -4.39 7.64 9.33
CA LEU A 242 -3.43 7.15 10.33
C LEU A 242 -3.95 5.92 11.08
N SER A 243 -5.25 5.87 11.38
CA SER A 243 -5.86 4.70 12.04
C SER A 243 -5.85 3.47 11.13
N ARG A 244 -6.09 3.65 9.82
CA ARG A 244 -5.93 2.57 8.83
C ARG A 244 -4.48 2.12 8.73
N ALA A 245 -3.53 3.04 8.61
CA ALA A 245 -2.11 2.74 8.58
C ALA A 245 -1.65 1.97 9.84
N LEU A 246 -2.10 2.40 11.03
CA LEU A 246 -1.85 1.70 12.29
C LEU A 246 -2.38 0.27 12.25
N THR A 247 -3.62 0.09 11.80
CA THR A 247 -4.25 -1.24 11.72
C THR A 247 -3.47 -2.16 10.79
N THR A 248 -3.09 -1.67 9.60
CA THR A 248 -2.28 -2.41 8.63
C THR A 248 -0.91 -2.78 9.21
N GLU A 249 -0.22 -1.84 9.84
CA GLU A 249 1.13 -2.06 10.35
C GLU A 249 1.14 -2.99 11.58
N VAL A 250 0.11 -2.92 12.44
CA VAL A 250 -0.08 -3.87 13.55
C VAL A 250 -0.31 -5.29 13.01
N ALA A 251 -1.14 -5.44 11.98
CA ALA A 251 -1.37 -6.73 11.34
C ALA A 251 -0.09 -7.30 10.71
N ARG A 252 0.70 -6.44 10.04
CA ARG A 252 2.01 -6.79 9.51
C ARG A 252 2.99 -7.22 10.61
N LEU A 253 3.10 -6.45 11.69
CA LEU A 253 3.99 -6.79 12.81
C LEU A 253 3.62 -8.14 13.44
N LYS A 254 2.33 -8.43 13.58
CA LYS A 254 1.84 -9.72 14.06
C LYS A 254 2.33 -10.87 13.17
N ARG A 255 2.15 -10.73 11.85
CA ARG A 255 2.61 -11.69 10.83
C ARG A 255 4.12 -11.93 10.88
N ILE A 256 4.93 -10.86 11.00
CA ILE A 256 6.39 -10.98 11.13
C ILE A 256 6.77 -11.73 12.42
N LYS A 257 6.09 -11.45 13.54
CA LYS A 257 6.34 -12.15 14.81
C LYS A 257 6.00 -13.64 14.71
N GLU A 258 4.91 -14.00 14.02
CA GLU A 258 4.54 -15.38 13.73
C GLU A 258 5.60 -16.08 12.86
N ASP A 259 6.14 -15.41 11.83
CA ASP A 259 7.22 -15.97 10.99
C ASP A 259 8.52 -16.21 11.78
N LEU A 260 8.87 -15.25 12.65
CA LEU A 260 10.04 -15.34 13.51
C LEU A 260 9.89 -16.45 14.58
N GLU A 261 8.67 -16.70 15.02
CA GLU A 261 8.34 -17.80 15.93
C GLU A 261 8.45 -19.15 15.22
N LYS A 262 7.80 -19.30 14.06
CA LYS A 262 7.81 -20.54 13.28
C LYS A 262 9.23 -20.90 12.83
N SER A 263 10.00 -19.92 12.36
CA SER A 263 11.42 -20.11 12.03
C SER A 263 12.34 -20.34 13.23
N ARG A 264 11.88 -20.22 14.48
CA ARG A 264 12.64 -20.65 15.66
C ARG A 264 12.36 -22.11 16.01
N ILE A 265 11.12 -22.56 15.85
CA ILE A 265 10.65 -23.92 16.20
C ILE A 265 11.01 -24.91 15.08
N GLU A 266 10.78 -24.50 13.84
CA GLU A 266 11.01 -25.26 12.62
C GLU A 266 11.97 -24.44 11.76
N ILE A 267 13.24 -24.34 12.18
CA ILE A 267 14.28 -23.48 11.57
C ILE A 267 14.28 -23.55 10.03
N ASN A 268 13.85 -24.67 9.44
CA ASN A 268 13.81 -24.86 8.01
C ASN A 268 12.42 -24.62 7.37
N GLU A 269 11.28 -24.86 8.03
CA GLU A 269 10.00 -24.96 7.29
C GLU A 269 9.39 -23.60 6.88
N ALA A 270 9.30 -22.62 7.79
CA ALA A 270 8.76 -21.28 7.50
C ALA A 270 9.68 -20.43 6.60
N ILE A 271 10.96 -20.76 6.62
CA ILE A 271 11.99 -20.10 5.83
C ILE A 271 11.91 -20.57 4.37
N HIS A 272 11.53 -21.83 4.16
CA HIS A 272 11.56 -22.53 2.88
C HIS A 272 10.18 -22.73 2.26
N ASP A 273 9.10 -22.14 2.75
CA ASP A 273 7.76 -22.29 2.15
C ASP A 273 7.35 -21.09 1.26
N GLY A 274 8.22 -20.06 1.19
CA GLY A 274 7.97 -18.83 0.44
C GLY A 274 6.99 -17.87 1.13
N GLN A 275 6.50 -18.19 2.34
CA GLN A 275 5.43 -17.44 2.98
C GLN A 275 5.89 -16.27 3.85
N ASN A 276 7.20 -16.19 4.13
CA ASN A 276 7.74 -15.14 5.00
C ASN A 276 7.50 -13.74 4.41
N THR A 277 6.70 -12.94 5.11
CA THR A 277 6.25 -11.61 4.61
C THR A 277 7.24 -10.49 4.90
N ALA A 278 8.27 -10.77 5.69
CA ALA A 278 9.29 -9.77 6.01
C ALA A 278 10.34 -9.64 4.89
N ILE A 279 10.34 -10.57 3.92
CA ILE A 279 11.45 -10.73 2.98
C ILE A 279 10.99 -10.42 1.56
N PRO A 280 11.80 -9.69 0.77
CA PRO A 280 11.46 -9.40 -0.61
C PRO A 280 11.31 -10.66 -1.47
N PRO A 281 10.42 -10.64 -2.49
CA PRO A 281 10.25 -11.75 -3.43
C PRO A 281 11.55 -12.26 -4.06
N SER A 282 12.50 -11.37 -4.37
CA SER A 282 13.78 -11.75 -4.97
C SER A 282 14.60 -12.71 -4.10
N VAL A 283 14.62 -12.48 -2.78
CA VAL A 283 15.33 -13.36 -1.84
C VAL A 283 14.58 -14.68 -1.68
N LYS A 284 13.24 -14.65 -1.63
CA LYS A 284 12.43 -15.87 -1.58
C LYS A 284 12.63 -16.75 -2.81
N GLN A 285 12.68 -16.15 -4.01
CA GLN A 285 12.95 -16.85 -5.27
C GLN A 285 14.38 -17.43 -5.31
N LEU A 286 15.38 -16.75 -4.75
CA LEU A 286 16.73 -17.30 -4.61
C LEU A 286 16.77 -18.51 -3.68
N ILE A 287 16.07 -18.45 -2.55
CA ILE A 287 15.95 -19.59 -1.63
C ILE A 287 15.25 -20.76 -2.32
N PHE A 288 14.14 -20.50 -3.01
CA PHE A 288 13.46 -21.50 -3.84
C PHE A 288 14.45 -22.14 -4.84
N ALA A 289 15.25 -21.35 -5.55
CA ALA A 289 16.21 -21.86 -6.52
C ALA A 289 17.35 -22.69 -5.90
N LYS A 290 17.73 -22.45 -4.64
CA LYS A 290 18.71 -23.28 -3.93
C LYS A 290 18.11 -24.60 -3.46
N LEU A 291 16.82 -24.60 -3.10
CA LEU A 291 16.10 -25.80 -2.66
C LEU A 291 15.68 -26.70 -3.83
N TYR A 292 15.30 -26.08 -4.95
CA TYR A 292 14.73 -26.74 -6.14
C TYR A 292 15.47 -26.29 -7.41
N PRO A 293 16.77 -26.58 -7.56
CA PRO A 293 17.60 -26.01 -8.63
C PRO A 293 17.15 -26.43 -10.03
N LYS A 294 16.69 -27.68 -10.19
CA LYS A 294 16.20 -28.19 -11.48
C LYS A 294 14.89 -27.48 -11.87
N GLU A 295 13.95 -27.44 -10.95
CA GLU A 295 12.65 -26.81 -11.14
C GLU A 295 12.81 -25.31 -11.39
N ALA A 296 13.66 -24.62 -10.62
CA ALA A 296 13.93 -23.20 -10.83
C ALA A 296 14.56 -22.90 -12.21
N PHE A 297 15.42 -23.78 -12.72
CA PHE A 297 15.95 -23.65 -14.08
C PHE A 297 14.86 -23.81 -15.15
N GLU A 298 13.98 -24.80 -15.01
CA GLU A 298 12.86 -25.04 -15.94
C GLU A 298 11.79 -23.93 -15.86
N ILE A 299 11.54 -23.41 -14.66
CA ILE A 299 10.66 -22.26 -14.43
C ILE A 299 11.22 -21.03 -15.11
N GLY A 300 12.47 -20.70 -14.78
CA GLY A 300 13.24 -19.59 -15.36
C GLY A 300 12.65 -18.20 -15.11
N LEU A 301 13.48 -17.19 -15.33
CA LEU A 301 13.02 -15.81 -15.45
C LEU A 301 12.52 -15.57 -16.88
N PHE A 302 11.61 -14.61 -17.04
CA PHE A 302 11.21 -14.16 -18.37
C PHE A 302 12.44 -13.72 -19.17
N SER A 303 12.61 -14.28 -20.37
CA SER A 303 13.69 -13.90 -21.28
C SER A 303 13.23 -14.08 -22.71
N GLN A 304 13.30 -13.01 -23.50
CA GLN A 304 12.87 -13.03 -24.90
C GLN A 304 13.61 -14.15 -25.67
N GLY A 305 12.85 -15.01 -26.35
CA GLY A 305 13.38 -16.17 -27.07
C GLY A 305 13.55 -17.47 -26.25
N SER A 306 13.59 -17.40 -24.91
CA SER A 306 13.77 -18.57 -24.03
C SER A 306 12.52 -19.46 -23.92
N THR A 307 12.65 -20.76 -23.76
CA THR A 307 11.51 -21.70 -23.66
C THR A 307 11.20 -22.17 -22.25
N ASN A 308 11.62 -21.41 -21.24
CA ASN A 308 11.28 -21.68 -19.84
C ASN A 308 9.80 -21.42 -19.55
N ILE A 309 9.25 -22.01 -18.48
CA ILE A 309 7.81 -21.99 -18.16
C ILE A 309 7.31 -20.55 -17.99
N THR A 310 8.07 -19.68 -17.33
CA THR A 310 7.68 -18.27 -17.14
C THR A 310 7.55 -17.54 -18.48
N THR A 311 8.51 -17.74 -19.38
CA THR A 311 8.47 -17.14 -20.72
C THR A 311 7.32 -17.69 -21.56
N ASN A 312 7.08 -18.98 -21.50
CA ASN A 312 5.97 -19.61 -22.22
C ASN A 312 4.61 -19.11 -21.68
N ALA A 313 4.48 -18.93 -20.36
CA ALA A 313 3.26 -18.37 -19.75
C ALA A 313 2.99 -16.95 -20.24
N VAL A 314 4.03 -16.10 -20.30
CA VAL A 314 3.90 -14.76 -20.88
C VAL A 314 3.44 -14.85 -22.33
N ARG A 315 4.05 -15.70 -23.16
CA ARG A 315 3.67 -15.84 -24.58
C ARG A 315 2.21 -16.24 -24.75
N PHE A 316 1.76 -17.31 -24.11
CA PHE A 316 0.36 -17.73 -24.20
C PHE A 316 -0.59 -16.61 -23.76
N ALA A 317 -0.23 -15.83 -22.73
CA ALA A 317 -1.06 -14.71 -22.30
C ALA A 317 -1.06 -13.51 -23.28
N THR A 318 -0.04 -13.36 -24.14
CA THR A 318 0.14 -12.16 -24.99
C THR A 318 0.04 -12.40 -26.51
N GLN A 319 -0.12 -13.63 -27.00
CA GLN A 319 -0.11 -13.93 -28.45
C GLN A 319 -1.32 -13.39 -29.24
N GLY A 320 -2.42 -13.02 -28.57
CA GLY A 320 -3.63 -12.52 -29.22
C GLY A 320 -3.62 -11.03 -29.50
N ASP A 321 -4.16 -10.61 -30.65
CA ASP A 321 -4.45 -9.19 -30.94
C ASP A 321 -5.76 -8.78 -30.23
N GLU A 322 -5.66 -7.89 -29.25
CA GLU A 322 -6.81 -7.37 -28.49
C GLU A 322 -7.94 -6.89 -29.40
N LYS A 323 -7.62 -6.26 -30.55
CA LYS A 323 -8.63 -5.76 -31.50
C LYS A 323 -9.43 -6.88 -32.20
N LYS A 324 -8.88 -8.09 -32.22
CA LYS A 324 -9.50 -9.28 -32.84
C LYS A 324 -10.17 -10.20 -31.81
N GLY A 325 -10.07 -9.88 -30.52
CA GLY A 325 -10.54 -10.74 -29.44
C GLY A 325 -9.43 -11.26 -28.52
N GLY A 326 -8.23 -10.68 -28.56
CA GLY A 326 -7.19 -10.96 -27.56
C GLY A 326 -7.62 -10.58 -26.14
N PHE A 327 -6.84 -11.01 -25.15
CA PHE A 327 -7.04 -10.58 -23.77
C PHE A 327 -6.76 -9.08 -23.63
N THR A 328 -7.54 -8.41 -22.79
CA THR A 328 -7.40 -6.97 -22.57
C THR A 328 -6.19 -6.67 -21.70
N GLN A 329 -5.48 -5.59 -22.06
CA GLN A 329 -4.35 -5.07 -21.30
C GLN A 329 -4.43 -3.54 -21.23
N LEU A 330 -5.12 -3.04 -20.20
CA LEU A 330 -5.27 -1.61 -19.99
C LEU A 330 -3.91 -0.94 -19.73
N LYS A 331 -3.59 0.07 -20.54
CA LYS A 331 -2.28 0.75 -20.50
C LYS A 331 -1.97 1.39 -19.15
N ASP A 332 -2.97 1.92 -18.46
CA ASP A 332 -2.79 2.59 -17.16
C ASP A 332 -2.51 1.61 -16.02
N MET A 333 -2.72 0.31 -16.24
CA MET A 333 -2.44 -0.76 -15.28
C MET A 333 -1.08 -1.44 -15.53
N GLN A 334 -0.36 -1.06 -16.59
CA GLN A 334 0.98 -1.60 -16.93
C GLN A 334 1.08 -3.14 -16.97
N GLY A 335 -0.05 -3.83 -17.17
CA GLY A 335 -0.16 -5.29 -17.15
C GLY A 335 -0.68 -5.85 -15.82
N GLU A 336 -0.49 -5.20 -14.68
CA GLU A 336 -1.01 -5.63 -13.38
C GLU A 336 -2.55 -5.68 -13.40
N GLY A 337 -3.17 -6.68 -12.79
CA GLY A 337 -4.61 -6.83 -12.61
C GLY A 337 -5.41 -7.06 -13.90
N THR A 338 -4.75 -7.22 -15.05
CA THR A 338 -5.39 -7.37 -16.36
C THR A 338 -5.79 -8.82 -16.68
N GLN A 339 -6.59 -9.02 -17.74
CA GLN A 339 -6.90 -10.36 -18.26
C GLN A 339 -5.63 -11.12 -18.68
N VAL A 340 -4.66 -10.41 -19.27
CA VAL A 340 -3.33 -10.97 -19.62
C VAL A 340 -2.64 -11.50 -18.36
N ASN A 341 -2.62 -10.72 -17.27
CA ASN A 341 -1.97 -11.15 -16.03
C ASN A 341 -2.68 -12.34 -15.38
N ALA A 342 -4.01 -12.26 -15.30
CA ALA A 342 -4.85 -13.32 -14.76
C ALA A 342 -4.61 -14.66 -15.46
N PHE A 343 -4.57 -14.63 -16.80
CA PHE A 343 -4.30 -15.82 -17.59
C PHE A 343 -2.86 -16.32 -17.39
N ARG A 344 -1.87 -15.42 -17.39
CA ARG A 344 -0.45 -15.75 -17.16
C ARG A 344 -0.25 -16.51 -15.85
N HIS A 345 -0.75 -15.98 -14.73
CA HIS A 345 -0.62 -16.62 -13.41
C HIS A 345 -1.32 -17.97 -13.36
N THR A 346 -2.52 -18.06 -13.95
CA THR A 346 -3.29 -19.30 -14.02
C THR A 346 -2.52 -20.40 -14.75
N ILE A 347 -2.02 -20.14 -15.96
CA ILE A 347 -1.30 -21.16 -16.74
C ILE A 347 0.09 -21.45 -16.17
N TRP A 348 0.76 -20.46 -15.57
CA TRP A 348 2.02 -20.65 -14.89
C TRP A 348 1.84 -21.65 -13.76
N GLN A 349 0.92 -21.41 -12.82
CA GLN A 349 0.64 -22.33 -11.72
C GLN A 349 0.03 -23.67 -12.14
N ALA A 350 -0.79 -23.70 -13.19
CA ALA A 350 -1.27 -24.97 -13.76
C ALA A 350 -0.11 -25.82 -14.27
N THR A 351 0.85 -25.21 -14.96
CA THR A 351 2.03 -25.92 -15.46
C THR A 351 2.92 -26.41 -14.32
N LEU A 352 3.17 -25.56 -13.31
CA LEU A 352 3.99 -25.96 -12.16
C LEU A 352 3.36 -27.11 -11.37
N SER A 353 2.06 -27.04 -11.12
CA SER A 353 1.35 -28.07 -10.34
C SER A 353 1.22 -29.38 -11.10
N ALA A 354 0.96 -29.34 -12.42
CA ALA A 354 0.92 -30.54 -13.24
C ALA A 354 2.29 -31.24 -13.32
N ARG A 355 3.41 -30.48 -13.32
CA ARG A 355 4.76 -31.04 -13.45
C ARG A 355 5.41 -31.44 -12.13
N TYR A 356 5.21 -30.63 -11.09
CA TYR A 356 5.98 -30.72 -9.83
C TYR A 356 5.08 -30.91 -8.60
N GLY A 357 3.77 -30.99 -8.78
CA GLY A 357 2.80 -31.12 -7.70
C GLY A 357 2.54 -29.82 -6.95
N GLU A 358 1.58 -29.89 -6.02
CA GLU A 358 1.06 -28.71 -5.31
C GLU A 358 2.12 -27.99 -4.49
N LYS A 359 2.98 -28.74 -3.79
CA LYS A 359 3.97 -28.19 -2.86
C LYS A 359 4.95 -27.24 -3.55
N ILE A 360 5.55 -27.67 -4.66
CA ILE A 360 6.53 -26.87 -5.40
C ILE A 360 5.86 -25.70 -6.11
N ALA A 361 4.68 -25.93 -6.71
CA ALA A 361 3.91 -24.87 -7.37
C ALA A 361 3.53 -23.76 -6.38
N LYS A 362 3.01 -24.14 -5.21
CA LYS A 362 2.63 -23.20 -4.16
C LYS A 362 3.85 -22.44 -3.63
N HIS A 363 4.97 -23.10 -3.37
CA HIS A 363 6.18 -22.42 -2.92
C HIS A 363 6.70 -21.42 -3.98
N ALA A 364 6.76 -21.81 -5.25
CA ALA A 364 7.15 -20.89 -6.32
C ALA A 364 6.22 -19.67 -6.40
N GLY A 365 4.90 -19.89 -6.29
CA GLY A 365 3.90 -18.82 -6.25
C GLY A 365 4.08 -17.90 -5.06
N ASP A 366 4.13 -18.45 -3.85
CA ASP A 366 4.27 -17.67 -2.62
C ASP A 366 5.61 -16.89 -2.58
N ALA A 367 6.68 -17.44 -3.16
CA ALA A 367 7.96 -16.75 -3.31
C ALA A 367 7.91 -15.57 -4.30
N HIS A 368 6.98 -15.59 -5.27
CA HIS A 368 6.79 -14.53 -6.24
C HIS A 368 6.05 -13.31 -5.66
N GLU A 369 5.16 -13.53 -4.70
CA GLU A 369 4.32 -12.47 -4.10
C GLU A 369 5.04 -11.68 -3.01
N VAL A 370 4.63 -10.45 -2.72
CA VAL A 370 5.17 -9.68 -1.57
C VAL A 370 4.61 -10.22 -0.25
N ASP A 371 3.30 -10.37 -0.13
CA ASP A 371 2.61 -10.96 1.03
C ASP A 371 1.67 -12.11 0.62
N PRO A 372 2.15 -13.37 0.59
CA PRO A 372 1.34 -14.52 0.20
C PRO A 372 0.26 -14.91 1.23
N ARG A 373 0.10 -14.16 2.32
CA ARG A 373 -0.88 -14.42 3.40
C ARG A 373 -1.93 -13.31 3.52
N VAL A 374 -2.07 -12.46 2.51
CA VAL A 374 -3.17 -11.48 2.47
C VAL A 374 -4.52 -12.18 2.60
N ASP A 375 -5.46 -11.49 3.24
CA ASP A 375 -6.83 -11.97 3.35
C ASP A 375 -7.48 -11.93 1.97
N LEU A 376 -7.57 -13.10 1.35
CA LEU A 376 -8.22 -13.30 0.07
C LEU A 376 -9.74 -13.17 0.15
N ASN A 377 -10.35 -12.59 1.18
CA ASN A 377 -11.74 -12.13 1.15
C ASN A 377 -11.85 -10.62 0.88
N ILE A 378 -10.75 -9.87 1.03
CA ILE A 378 -10.71 -8.46 0.71
C ILE A 378 -10.73 -8.31 -0.82
N ARG A 379 -11.63 -7.46 -1.31
CA ARG A 379 -11.87 -7.23 -2.75
C ARG A 379 -11.78 -5.78 -3.16
N GLN A 380 -11.62 -4.85 -2.21
CA GLN A 380 -11.61 -3.41 -2.46
C GLN A 380 -10.29 -2.84 -1.99
N PHE A 381 -9.58 -2.16 -2.88
CA PHE A 381 -8.23 -1.65 -2.65
C PHE A 381 -8.10 -0.23 -3.17
N VAL A 382 -7.29 0.59 -2.49
CA VAL A 382 -7.00 1.95 -2.95
C VAL A 382 -5.91 1.94 -4.04
N VAL A 383 -5.00 0.97 -3.97
CA VAL A 383 -3.80 0.88 -4.82
C VAL A 383 -3.85 -0.39 -5.67
N LEU A 384 -3.43 -0.29 -6.93
CA LEU A 384 -3.48 -1.39 -7.89
C LEU A 384 -2.61 -2.58 -7.46
N ASN A 385 -1.38 -2.36 -7.01
CA ASN A 385 -0.46 -3.43 -6.61
C ASN A 385 -1.03 -4.35 -5.51
N ASP A 386 -1.79 -3.80 -4.56
CA ASP A 386 -2.44 -4.62 -3.51
C ASP A 386 -3.58 -5.48 -4.08
N ALA A 387 -4.34 -4.92 -5.04
CA ALA A 387 -5.36 -5.66 -5.76
C ALA A 387 -4.73 -6.76 -6.64
N ASP A 388 -3.65 -6.43 -7.35
CA ASP A 388 -2.91 -7.33 -8.23
C ASP A 388 -2.35 -8.54 -7.48
N GLN A 389 -1.72 -8.34 -6.32
CA GLN A 389 -1.25 -9.46 -5.51
C GLN A 389 -2.40 -10.39 -5.08
N THR A 390 -3.56 -9.82 -4.74
CA THR A 390 -4.75 -10.62 -4.40
C THR A 390 -5.26 -11.40 -5.61
N ILE A 391 -5.24 -10.77 -6.80
CA ILE A 391 -5.60 -11.39 -8.08
C ILE A 391 -4.64 -12.53 -8.42
N ASP A 392 -3.34 -12.30 -8.32
CA ASP A 392 -2.29 -13.27 -8.59
C ASP A 392 -2.45 -14.48 -7.68
N LEU A 393 -2.64 -14.29 -6.37
CA LEU A 393 -2.86 -15.39 -5.41
C LEU A 393 -4.13 -16.20 -5.71
N LEU A 394 -5.24 -15.54 -6.07
CA LEU A 394 -6.48 -16.22 -6.41
C LEU A 394 -6.36 -17.01 -7.73
N ASN A 395 -5.76 -16.42 -8.75
CA ASN A 395 -5.53 -17.09 -10.02
C ASN A 395 -4.47 -18.20 -9.90
N ASN A 396 -3.50 -18.03 -8.99
CA ASN A 396 -2.55 -19.07 -8.64
C ASN A 396 -3.27 -20.30 -8.03
N GLN A 397 -4.29 -20.10 -7.18
CA GLN A 397 -5.12 -21.20 -6.64
C GLN A 397 -5.90 -21.91 -7.75
N ILE A 398 -6.51 -21.16 -8.68
CA ILE A 398 -7.22 -21.73 -9.83
C ILE A 398 -6.26 -22.54 -10.71
N GLY A 399 -5.10 -21.98 -11.02
CA GLY A 399 -4.05 -22.64 -11.81
C GLY A 399 -3.61 -23.94 -11.18
N ARG A 400 -3.28 -23.95 -9.89
CA ARG A 400 -2.91 -25.20 -9.18
C ARG A 400 -4.00 -26.27 -9.27
N HIS A 401 -5.26 -25.88 -9.09
CA HIS A 401 -6.37 -26.82 -9.19
C HIS A 401 -6.49 -27.40 -10.62
N ILE A 402 -6.32 -26.58 -11.66
CA ILE A 402 -6.30 -27.05 -13.05
C ILE A 402 -5.18 -28.08 -13.25
N GLY A 403 -3.95 -27.76 -12.86
CA GLY A 403 -2.82 -28.66 -13.09
C GLY A 403 -2.93 -29.98 -12.33
N LEU A 404 -3.35 -29.94 -11.06
CA LEU A 404 -3.55 -31.15 -10.23
C LEU A 404 -4.70 -32.05 -10.73
N SER A 405 -5.72 -31.45 -11.32
CA SER A 405 -6.88 -32.19 -11.84
C SER A 405 -6.68 -32.63 -13.30
N SER A 406 -5.65 -32.11 -13.96
CA SER A 406 -5.34 -32.45 -15.35
C SER A 406 -4.58 -33.78 -15.44
N ASN A 407 -4.77 -34.49 -16.55
CA ASN A 407 -4.02 -35.70 -16.89
C ASN A 407 -2.82 -35.41 -17.82
N THR A 408 -2.39 -34.14 -17.92
CA THR A 408 -1.40 -33.68 -18.89
C THR A 408 -0.44 -32.67 -18.29
N THR A 409 0.80 -32.68 -18.77
CA THR A 409 1.82 -31.67 -18.48
C THR A 409 2.13 -30.76 -19.68
N SER A 410 1.39 -30.95 -20.79
CA SER A 410 1.44 -30.09 -21.97
C SER A 410 0.92 -28.70 -21.61
N MET A 411 1.76 -27.70 -21.82
CA MET A 411 1.41 -26.32 -21.49
C MET A 411 0.37 -25.78 -22.45
N LYS A 412 0.39 -26.22 -23.72
CA LYS A 412 -0.66 -25.91 -24.70
C LYS A 412 -2.02 -26.44 -24.24
N MET A 413 -2.08 -27.70 -23.82
CA MET A 413 -3.33 -28.31 -23.34
C MET A 413 -3.82 -27.63 -22.05
N LEU A 414 -2.92 -27.33 -21.11
CA LEU A 414 -3.25 -26.58 -19.90
C LEU A 414 -3.75 -25.17 -20.21
N ALA A 415 -3.19 -24.50 -21.22
CA ALA A 415 -3.67 -23.19 -21.67
C ALA A 415 -5.08 -23.27 -22.25
N LEU A 416 -5.41 -24.31 -23.03
CA LEU A 416 -6.78 -24.53 -23.53
C LEU A 416 -7.77 -24.80 -22.40
N ILE A 417 -7.40 -25.59 -21.38
CA ILE A 417 -8.24 -25.84 -20.19
C ILE A 417 -8.44 -24.54 -19.40
N ALA A 418 -7.37 -23.76 -19.19
CA ALA A 418 -7.46 -22.47 -18.52
C ALA A 418 -8.31 -21.47 -19.30
N LEU A 419 -8.26 -21.49 -20.64
CA LEU A 419 -9.07 -20.63 -21.50
C LEU A 419 -10.56 -20.97 -21.37
N GLU A 420 -10.89 -22.27 -21.34
CA GLU A 420 -12.26 -22.72 -21.08
C GLU A 420 -12.75 -22.33 -19.67
N LYS A 421 -11.88 -22.43 -18.65
CA LYS A 421 -12.17 -21.94 -17.30
C LYS A 421 -12.47 -20.44 -17.30
N PHE A 422 -11.65 -19.65 -17.98
CA PHE A 422 -11.82 -18.20 -18.09
C PHE A 422 -13.13 -17.83 -18.79
N HIS A 423 -13.54 -18.60 -19.80
CA HIS A 423 -14.80 -18.39 -20.50
C HIS A 423 -16.03 -18.78 -19.67
N LYS A 424 -16.02 -19.98 -19.07
CA LYS A 424 -17.20 -20.54 -18.40
C LYS A 424 -17.41 -20.03 -16.98
N GLU A 425 -16.32 -19.89 -16.23
CA GLU A 425 -16.37 -19.60 -14.79
C GLU A 425 -15.71 -18.27 -14.42
N GLY A 426 -14.74 -17.82 -15.22
CA GLY A 426 -14.03 -16.57 -15.04
C GLY A 426 -12.73 -16.70 -14.24
N LEU A 427 -11.86 -15.71 -14.39
CA LEU A 427 -10.63 -15.50 -13.62
C LEU A 427 -10.68 -14.15 -12.90
N TYR A 428 -9.83 -13.96 -11.89
CA TYR A 428 -9.80 -12.71 -11.14
C TYR A 428 -9.04 -11.62 -11.89
N VAL A 429 -9.59 -10.41 -11.91
CA VAL A 429 -9.02 -9.20 -12.52
C VAL A 429 -9.36 -7.96 -11.68
N ALA A 430 -8.70 -6.84 -11.93
CA ALA A 430 -8.99 -5.57 -11.28
C ALA A 430 -9.87 -4.69 -12.16
N VAL A 431 -10.93 -4.13 -11.57
CA VAL A 431 -11.78 -3.11 -12.17
C VAL A 431 -11.61 -1.81 -11.41
N LYS A 432 -11.26 -0.74 -12.12
CA LYS A 432 -11.10 0.59 -11.53
C LYS A 432 -12.46 1.20 -11.19
N ASN A 433 -12.61 1.74 -9.99
CA ASN A 433 -13.82 2.41 -9.53
C ASN A 433 -13.50 3.77 -8.88
N ALA A 434 -14.52 4.50 -8.40
CA ALA A 434 -14.35 5.84 -7.81
C ALA A 434 -13.47 5.87 -6.54
N HIS A 435 -13.24 4.71 -5.91
CA HIS A 435 -12.52 4.57 -4.65
C HIS A 435 -11.18 3.83 -4.79
N GLY A 436 -10.81 3.41 -6.01
CA GLY A 436 -9.60 2.66 -6.30
C GLY A 436 -9.86 1.50 -7.26
N TYR A 437 -9.64 0.27 -6.78
CA TYR A 437 -9.71 -0.96 -7.56
C TYR A 437 -10.53 -2.03 -6.83
N GLU A 438 -11.38 -2.72 -7.58
CA GLU A 438 -12.13 -3.87 -7.14
C GLU A 438 -11.62 -5.14 -7.81
N VAL A 439 -11.38 -6.19 -7.02
CA VAL A 439 -11.06 -7.52 -7.52
C VAL A 439 -12.35 -8.25 -7.86
N VAL A 440 -12.56 -8.55 -9.14
CA VAL A 440 -13.76 -9.25 -9.63
C VAL A 440 -13.38 -10.53 -10.35
N LYS A 441 -14.30 -11.50 -10.38
CA LYS A 441 -14.16 -12.70 -11.22
C LYS A 441 -14.85 -12.46 -12.56
N GLU A 442 -14.06 -12.18 -13.59
CA GLU A 442 -14.52 -11.82 -14.92
C GLU A 442 -14.46 -13.01 -15.88
N LYS A 443 -15.47 -13.12 -16.76
CA LYS A 443 -15.46 -14.07 -17.87
C LYS A 443 -15.06 -13.35 -19.15
N ILE A 444 -14.23 -14.00 -19.96
CA ILE A 444 -14.00 -13.53 -21.33
C ILE A 444 -15.24 -13.76 -22.20
N SER A 445 -15.44 -12.91 -23.20
CA SER A 445 -16.56 -13.05 -24.13
C SER A 445 -16.43 -14.26 -25.05
N ASP A 446 -17.54 -14.68 -25.68
CA ASP A 446 -17.54 -15.74 -26.70
C ASP A 446 -16.59 -15.43 -27.86
N VAL A 447 -16.52 -14.15 -28.26
CA VAL A 447 -15.62 -13.67 -29.32
C VAL A 447 -14.16 -13.83 -28.90
N GLN A 448 -13.81 -13.42 -27.67
CA GLN A 448 -12.46 -13.60 -27.16
C GLN A 448 -12.09 -15.07 -27.02
N TYR A 449 -13.01 -15.90 -26.49
CA TYR A 449 -12.79 -17.34 -26.36
C TYR A 449 -12.52 -18.00 -27.71
N ALA A 450 -13.39 -17.78 -28.70
CA ALA A 450 -13.23 -18.37 -30.03
C ALA A 450 -11.92 -17.94 -30.70
N TYR A 451 -11.59 -16.65 -30.62
CA TYR A 451 -10.34 -16.12 -31.17
C TYR A 451 -9.11 -16.71 -30.48
N MET A 452 -9.01 -16.60 -29.15
CA MET A 452 -7.85 -17.10 -28.40
C MET A 452 -7.70 -18.61 -28.52
N LYS A 453 -8.80 -19.36 -28.61
CA LYS A 453 -8.76 -20.81 -28.86
C LYS A 453 -8.10 -21.11 -30.20
N SER A 454 -8.49 -20.40 -31.27
CA SER A 454 -7.88 -20.57 -32.59
C SER A 454 -6.39 -20.22 -32.59
N VAL A 455 -5.99 -19.18 -31.85
CA VAL A 455 -4.59 -18.81 -31.65
C VAL A 455 -3.85 -19.97 -30.97
N PHE A 456 -4.32 -20.44 -29.82
CA PHE A 456 -3.64 -21.51 -29.06
C PHE A 456 -3.57 -22.83 -29.81
N GLU A 457 -4.60 -23.19 -30.59
CA GLU A 457 -4.58 -24.37 -31.45
C GLU A 457 -3.47 -24.31 -32.51
N SER A 458 -3.11 -23.12 -32.98
CA SER A 458 -2.01 -22.90 -33.94
C SER A 458 -0.61 -22.89 -33.33
N LEU A 459 -0.47 -22.68 -32.02
CA LEU A 459 0.82 -22.60 -31.33
C LEU A 459 1.39 -23.97 -30.96
N ASP A 460 2.69 -24.03 -30.70
CA ASP A 460 3.37 -25.19 -30.11
C ASP A 460 3.31 -25.22 -28.56
N GLU A 461 4.00 -26.18 -27.92
CA GLU A 461 4.12 -26.31 -26.46
C GLU A 461 4.79 -25.10 -25.76
N ASN A 462 5.49 -24.27 -26.52
CA ASN A 462 6.19 -23.08 -26.04
C ASN A 462 5.45 -21.78 -26.37
N GLY A 463 4.23 -21.89 -26.92
CA GLY A 463 3.44 -20.75 -27.36
C GLY A 463 4.04 -20.06 -28.59
N LYS A 464 4.75 -20.79 -29.47
CA LYS A 464 5.35 -20.27 -30.72
C LYS A 464 4.56 -20.65 -31.96
#